data_AF-A0A1M4TS73-F1
#
_entry.id   AF-A0A1M4TS73-F1
#
_cell.length_a   1.000
_cell.length_b   1.000
_cell.length_c   1.000
_cell.angle_alpha   90.00
_cell.angle_beta   90.00
_cell.angle_gamma   90.00
#
_symmetry.space_group_name_H-M   'P 1'
#
loop_
_entity.id
_entity.type
_entity.pdbx_description
1 polymer ?
#
loop_
_entity_poly.entity_id
_entity_poly.type
_entity_poly.pdbx_seq_one_letter_code
_entity_poly.pdbx_strand_id
1 'polypeptide(L)'
;MQVISKYNVREQKVVRSLKIQPKISSNRNSRTIILGMFLVSQLVLLFISAHAQAQKNTKFNWDLSKKLQHLRNREDSTTWSKRNFKIDLKDIEFSGKPMVEGVFPGPKYSLIGDSAFVGNGTVGNYSGISLKDKKIIYNGFFVDKSFINQDYLGVKPNEVFFLVVVLTDYIAEDGNSHMEASVSSRNYPDYIGQGSIKTKNNKIDFISFLTADRNNYAVVNFRLFDLNLGRVVLIAPQKDGSLRSMQLKPGILPSKEVKLYIKDLLTQKEVISFFLEKANI
;
A
#
# COMPACT_ATOMS: atom_id res chain seq x y z
N MET A 1 -64.75 31.72 -12.55
CA MET A 1 -63.95 31.72 -13.80
C MET A 1 -63.75 30.27 -14.19
N GLN A 2 -64.67 29.77 -15.03
CA GLN A 2 -64.43 29.40 -16.43
C GLN A 2 -63.44 28.23 -16.61
N VAL A 3 -63.64 27.16 -17.38
CA VAL A 3 -64.78 26.46 -18.03
C VAL A 3 -64.13 25.54 -19.09
N ILE A 4 -64.57 24.27 -19.18
CA ILE A 4 -64.61 23.39 -20.38
C ILE A 4 -63.25 22.88 -20.94
N SER A 5 -62.97 21.57 -21.00
CA SER A 5 -63.56 20.46 -21.78
C SER A 5 -63.20 20.48 -23.28
N LYS A 6 -62.62 19.38 -23.79
CA LYS A 6 -63.22 18.52 -24.86
C LYS A 6 -62.22 17.53 -25.47
N TYR A 7 -62.69 16.29 -25.50
CA TYR A 7 -62.48 15.22 -26.49
C TYR A 7 -62.09 15.65 -27.91
N ASN A 8 -61.28 14.82 -28.60
CA ASN A 8 -61.73 14.27 -29.89
C ASN A 8 -61.02 12.97 -30.34
N VAL A 9 -61.74 12.26 -31.19
CA VAL A 9 -61.68 10.86 -31.61
C VAL A 9 -61.22 10.75 -33.08
N ARG A 10 -60.95 9.50 -33.55
CA ARG A 10 -60.70 8.98 -34.93
C ARG A 10 -59.20 8.82 -35.27
N GLU A 11 -58.75 7.73 -35.92
CA GLU A 11 -59.43 6.93 -36.94
C GLU A 11 -58.81 5.52 -37.08
N GLN A 12 -59.65 4.51 -37.34
CA GLN A 12 -59.23 3.17 -37.79
C GLN A 12 -58.84 3.20 -39.26
N LYS A 13 -57.81 2.43 -39.65
CA LYS A 13 -57.67 1.96 -41.04
C LYS A 13 -57.24 0.50 -41.09
N VAL A 14 -58.15 -0.31 -41.64
CA VAL A 14 -58.02 -1.73 -41.98
C VAL A 14 -57.25 -1.86 -43.29
N VAL A 15 -56.18 -2.67 -43.34
CA VAL A 15 -55.71 -3.28 -44.60
C VAL A 15 -55.14 -4.70 -44.38
N ARG A 16 -55.95 -5.67 -44.80
CA ARG A 16 -55.68 -6.95 -45.50
C ARG A 16 -54.43 -7.78 -45.14
N SER A 17 -54.75 -8.99 -44.67
CA SER A 17 -53.92 -10.20 -44.64
C SER A 17 -53.43 -10.62 -46.04
N LEU A 18 -52.11 -10.75 -46.20
CA LEU A 18 -51.48 -11.51 -47.29
C LEU A 18 -50.86 -12.78 -46.69
N LYS A 19 -51.51 -13.93 -46.90
CA LYS A 19 -50.90 -15.25 -46.69
C LYS A 19 -49.89 -15.48 -47.82
N ILE A 20 -48.61 -15.32 -47.51
CA ILE A 20 -47.52 -15.75 -48.39
C ILE A 20 -47.03 -17.09 -47.83
N GLN A 21 -47.24 -18.18 -48.56
CA GLN A 21 -46.56 -19.43 -48.29
C GLN A 21 -45.09 -19.32 -48.73
N PRO A 22 -44.11 -19.63 -47.87
CA PRO A 22 -42.72 -19.67 -48.31
C PRO A 22 -42.47 -20.94 -49.12
N LYS A 23 -42.15 -20.74 -50.40
CA LYS A 23 -41.59 -21.75 -51.28
C LYS A 23 -40.16 -22.03 -50.81
N ILE A 24 -39.95 -23.13 -50.08
CA ILE A 24 -38.61 -23.56 -49.64
C ILE A 24 -37.87 -24.10 -50.87
N SER A 25 -37.12 -23.25 -51.56
CA SER A 25 -36.06 -23.72 -52.46
C SER A 25 -34.85 -24.09 -51.61
N SER A 26 -34.48 -25.37 -51.58
CA SER A 26 -33.26 -25.84 -50.92
C SER A 26 -32.03 -25.34 -51.67
N ASN A 27 -31.58 -24.13 -51.32
CA ASN A 27 -30.37 -23.55 -51.89
C ASN A 27 -29.15 -24.20 -51.22
N ARG A 28 -28.48 -25.15 -51.88
CA ARG A 28 -27.26 -25.81 -51.33
C ARG A 28 -26.16 -24.80 -51.01
N ASN A 29 -26.14 -23.64 -51.66
CA ASN A 29 -25.13 -22.60 -51.44
C ASN A 29 -25.32 -21.84 -50.11
N SER A 30 -26.54 -21.74 -49.58
CA SER A 30 -26.76 -21.08 -48.29
C SER A 30 -26.30 -21.95 -47.13
N ARG A 31 -26.36 -23.29 -47.26
CA ARG A 31 -25.83 -24.20 -46.23
C ARG A 31 -24.32 -24.11 -46.09
N THR A 32 -23.57 -23.98 -47.19
CA THR A 32 -22.11 -23.83 -47.16
C THR A 32 -21.67 -22.49 -46.57
N ILE A 33 -22.39 -21.40 -46.88
CA ILE A 33 -22.14 -20.07 -46.31
C ILE A 33 -22.46 -20.06 -44.80
N ILE A 34 -23.58 -20.67 -44.38
CA ILE A 34 -23.94 -20.79 -42.97
C ILE A 34 -22.93 -21.64 -42.21
N LEU A 35 -22.45 -22.75 -42.79
CA LEU A 35 -21.42 -23.60 -42.17
C LEU A 35 -20.08 -22.87 -42.04
N GLY A 36 -19.70 -22.09 -43.06
CA GLY A 36 -18.50 -21.24 -43.04
C GLY A 36 -18.57 -20.14 -41.99
N MET A 37 -19.71 -19.46 -41.86
CA MET A 37 -19.94 -18.45 -40.81
C MET A 37 -19.95 -19.08 -39.40
N PHE A 38 -20.41 -20.32 -39.24
CA PHE A 38 -20.37 -21.04 -37.98
C PHE A 38 -18.93 -21.41 -37.57
N LEU A 39 -18.10 -21.86 -38.53
CA LEU A 39 -16.69 -22.17 -38.31
C LEU A 39 -15.86 -20.92 -37.96
N VAL A 40 -16.10 -19.80 -38.65
CA VAL A 40 -15.45 -18.51 -38.35
C VAL A 40 -15.89 -18.00 -36.96
N SER A 41 -17.17 -18.13 -36.62
CA SER A 41 -17.69 -17.80 -35.28
C SER A 41 -17.01 -18.62 -34.17
N GLN A 42 -16.86 -19.94 -34.37
CA GLN A 42 -16.17 -20.80 -33.40
C GLN A 42 -14.68 -20.49 -33.27
N LEU A 43 -13.99 -20.16 -34.37
CA LEU A 43 -12.59 -19.72 -34.35
C LEU A 43 -12.44 -18.37 -33.61
N VAL A 44 -13.32 -17.40 -33.85
CA VAL A 44 -13.32 -16.12 -33.13
C VAL A 44 -13.57 -16.32 -31.63
N LEU A 45 -14.51 -17.18 -31.24
CA LEU A 45 -14.75 -17.54 -29.83
C LEU A 45 -13.55 -18.25 -29.19
N LEU A 46 -12.84 -19.10 -29.92
CA LEU A 46 -11.58 -19.74 -29.48
C LEU A 46 -10.44 -18.71 -29.30
N PHE A 47 -10.32 -17.73 -30.20
CA PHE A 47 -9.32 -16.65 -30.06
C PHE A 47 -9.65 -15.71 -28.91
N ILE A 48 -10.93 -15.39 -28.66
CA ILE A 48 -11.36 -14.55 -27.54
C ILE A 48 -11.13 -15.28 -26.20
N SER A 49 -11.43 -16.57 -26.13
CA SER A 49 -11.19 -17.37 -24.92
C SER A 49 -9.69 -17.62 -24.66
N ALA A 50 -8.87 -17.77 -25.70
CA ALA A 50 -7.41 -17.83 -25.56
C ALA A 50 -6.79 -16.50 -25.09
N HIS A 51 -7.27 -15.36 -25.60
CA HIS A 51 -6.84 -14.03 -25.12
C HIS A 51 -7.30 -13.77 -23.67
N ALA A 52 -8.53 -14.17 -23.33
CA ALA A 52 -9.03 -14.06 -21.95
C ALA A 52 -8.26 -14.97 -20.97
N GLN A 53 -7.80 -16.14 -21.41
CA GLN A 53 -6.98 -17.05 -20.61
C GLN A 53 -5.52 -16.58 -20.49
N ALA A 54 -4.96 -15.92 -21.52
CA ALA A 54 -3.63 -15.30 -21.47
C ALA A 54 -3.59 -14.03 -20.60
N GLN A 55 -4.76 -13.40 -20.38
CA GLN A 55 -4.94 -12.29 -19.45
C GLN A 55 -5.23 -12.77 -18.01
N LYS A 56 -4.87 -14.02 -17.66
CA LYS A 56 -4.85 -14.50 -16.27
C LYS A 56 -3.65 -13.91 -15.53
N ASN A 57 -3.95 -12.92 -14.68
CA ASN A 57 -3.23 -12.53 -13.46
C ASN A 57 -1.79 -13.06 -13.34
N THR A 58 -0.83 -12.40 -14.00
CA THR A 58 0.56 -12.54 -13.60
C THR A 58 0.78 -11.74 -12.32
N LYS A 59 0.50 -12.39 -11.18
CA LYS A 59 0.88 -11.90 -9.86
C LYS A 59 2.33 -11.40 -9.91
N PHE A 60 2.58 -10.22 -9.35
CA PHE A 60 3.94 -9.70 -9.26
C PHE A 60 4.84 -10.69 -8.52
N ASN A 61 5.95 -11.05 -9.14
CA ASN A 61 6.96 -11.92 -8.58
C ASN A 61 8.33 -11.21 -8.61
N TRP A 62 9.00 -11.11 -7.48
CA TRP A 62 10.32 -10.48 -7.32
C TRP A 62 11.41 -11.54 -7.17
N ASP A 63 11.62 -12.30 -8.24
CA ASP A 63 12.60 -13.38 -8.29
C ASP A 63 14.06 -12.88 -8.39
N LEU A 64 15.00 -13.83 -8.30
CA LEU A 64 16.43 -13.55 -8.39
C LEU A 64 16.83 -12.85 -9.69
N SER A 65 16.21 -13.19 -10.83
CA SER A 65 16.52 -12.58 -12.12
C SER A 65 16.20 -11.09 -12.11
N LYS A 66 15.01 -10.72 -11.62
CA LYS A 66 14.61 -9.31 -11.49
C LYS A 66 15.45 -8.54 -10.48
N LYS A 67 15.83 -9.18 -9.35
CA LYS A 67 16.75 -8.60 -8.37
C LYS A 67 18.11 -8.27 -8.99
N LEU A 68 18.68 -9.21 -9.75
CA LEU A 68 19.95 -9.00 -10.45
C LEU A 68 19.85 -7.93 -11.54
N GLN A 69 18.74 -7.89 -12.28
CA GLN A 69 18.51 -6.81 -13.25
C GLN A 69 18.38 -5.45 -12.56
N HIS A 70 17.69 -5.37 -11.42
CA HIS A 70 17.57 -4.13 -10.65
C HIS A 70 18.93 -3.65 -10.12
N LEU A 71 19.78 -4.58 -9.64
CA LEU A 71 21.16 -4.26 -9.24
C LEU A 71 21.96 -3.66 -10.42
N ARG A 72 21.92 -4.29 -11.59
CA ARG A 72 22.58 -3.77 -12.80
C ARG A 72 22.09 -2.36 -13.16
N ASN A 73 20.78 -2.12 -13.06
CA ASN A 73 20.22 -0.79 -13.30
C ASN A 73 20.74 0.24 -12.26
N ARG A 74 20.94 -0.14 -11.00
CA ARG A 74 21.55 0.79 -10.01
C ARG A 74 22.98 1.18 -10.38
N GLU A 75 23.73 0.30 -11.05
CA GLU A 75 25.11 0.53 -11.47
C GLU A 75 25.22 1.20 -12.85
N ASP A 76 24.15 1.15 -13.66
CA ASP A 76 24.11 1.73 -15.01
C ASP A 76 23.51 3.14 -15.03
N SER A 77 24.39 4.14 -15.23
CA SER A 77 24.01 5.55 -15.29
C SER A 77 23.00 5.92 -16.39
N THR A 78 22.86 5.11 -17.43
CA THR A 78 21.86 5.34 -18.49
C THR A 78 20.42 5.08 -18.02
N THR A 79 20.27 4.28 -16.96
CA THR A 79 18.96 3.91 -16.39
C THR A 79 18.49 4.87 -15.29
N TRP A 80 19.37 5.74 -14.79
CA TRP A 80 19.10 6.62 -13.66
C TRP A 80 18.06 7.71 -13.97
N SER A 81 17.29 8.05 -12.94
CA SER A 81 16.39 9.20 -12.97
C SER A 81 17.18 10.48 -12.66
N LYS A 82 17.67 11.16 -13.71
CA LYS A 82 18.32 12.48 -13.57
C LYS A 82 17.45 13.51 -12.86
N ARG A 83 16.12 13.41 -13.04
CA ARG A 83 15.15 14.30 -12.37
C ARG A 83 15.15 14.08 -10.86
N ASN A 84 15.01 12.84 -10.39
CA ASN A 84 14.98 12.55 -8.96
C ASN A 84 16.32 12.92 -8.31
N PHE A 85 17.43 12.52 -8.94
CA PHE A 85 18.76 12.85 -8.43
C PHE A 85 18.98 14.37 -8.31
N LYS A 86 18.55 15.17 -9.30
CA LYS A 86 18.65 16.63 -9.22
C LYS A 86 17.78 17.25 -8.12
N ILE A 87 16.64 16.63 -7.79
CA ILE A 87 15.80 17.07 -6.67
C ILE A 87 16.53 16.75 -5.36
N ASP A 88 16.99 15.51 -5.22
CA ASP A 88 17.65 15.04 -4.00
C ASP A 88 18.93 15.84 -3.67
N LEU A 89 19.70 16.26 -4.69
CA LEU A 89 20.88 17.11 -4.52
C LEU A 89 20.60 18.49 -3.91
N LYS A 90 19.35 18.98 -3.94
CA LYS A 90 18.98 20.29 -3.37
C LYS A 90 18.71 20.22 -1.86
N ASP A 91 18.35 19.05 -1.37
CA ASP A 91 17.89 18.82 -0.01
C ASP A 91 18.86 17.90 0.75
N ILE A 92 20.17 18.03 0.48
CA ILE A 92 21.20 17.25 1.17
C ILE A 92 21.28 17.70 2.63
N GLU A 93 21.01 16.76 3.53
CA GLU A 93 21.26 16.91 4.96
C GLU A 93 22.52 16.13 5.35
N PHE A 94 23.36 16.74 6.19
CA PHE A 94 24.61 16.12 6.69
C PHE A 94 24.47 15.63 8.14
N SER A 95 23.29 15.75 8.72
CA SER A 95 22.96 15.35 10.09
C SER A 95 21.51 14.93 10.14
N GLY A 96 21.19 13.84 10.82
CA GLY A 96 19.84 13.26 10.77
C GLY A 96 19.84 11.82 11.29
N LYS A 97 18.69 11.15 11.28
CA LYS A 97 18.43 10.07 12.24
C LYS A 97 17.82 8.79 11.67
N PRO A 98 18.03 7.66 12.35
CA PRO A 98 19.28 7.28 13.04
C PRO A 98 20.47 7.21 12.08
N MET A 99 20.21 7.26 10.77
CA MET A 99 21.23 7.40 9.74
C MET A 99 20.97 8.66 8.90
N VAL A 100 22.04 9.34 8.53
CA VAL A 100 21.98 10.39 7.51
C VAL A 100 21.63 9.75 6.18
N GLU A 101 20.60 10.27 5.50
CA GLU A 101 20.20 9.78 4.18
C GLU A 101 21.21 10.24 3.13
N GLY A 102 22.00 9.30 2.61
CA GLY A 102 22.89 9.58 1.48
C GLY A 102 22.09 9.79 0.19
N VAL A 103 22.52 10.75 -0.63
CA VAL A 103 21.95 10.99 -1.96
C VAL A 103 22.69 10.16 -3.00
N PHE A 104 22.03 9.10 -3.48
CA PHE A 104 22.52 8.23 -4.54
C PHE A 104 21.65 8.38 -5.79
N PRO A 105 22.22 8.36 -7.01
CA PRO A 105 21.40 8.25 -8.19
C PRO A 105 20.72 6.88 -8.22
N GLY A 106 19.41 6.87 -8.52
CA GLY A 106 18.60 5.66 -8.58
C GLY A 106 17.99 5.42 -9.97
N PRO A 107 17.72 4.16 -10.35
CA PRO A 107 17.09 3.84 -11.62
C PRO A 107 15.67 4.43 -11.73
N LYS A 108 15.20 4.67 -12.94
CA LYS A 108 13.80 5.08 -13.20
C LYS A 108 12.85 4.00 -12.69
N TYR A 109 11.82 4.39 -11.94
CA TYR A 109 10.83 3.46 -11.40
C TYR A 109 10.07 2.69 -12.49
N SER A 110 9.91 3.28 -13.68
CA SER A 110 9.29 2.63 -14.85
C SER A 110 10.03 1.38 -15.33
N LEU A 111 11.28 1.17 -14.92
CA LEU A 111 12.04 -0.05 -15.23
C LEU A 111 11.57 -1.27 -14.43
N ILE A 112 10.76 -1.06 -13.40
CA ILE A 112 10.11 -2.14 -12.63
C ILE A 112 8.74 -2.48 -13.23
N GLY A 113 8.02 -1.47 -13.73
CA GLY A 113 6.73 -1.59 -14.40
C GLY A 113 6.02 -0.25 -14.53
N ASP A 114 4.98 -0.19 -15.38
CA ASP A 114 4.16 1.01 -15.56
C ASP A 114 3.43 1.36 -14.25
N SER A 115 3.36 2.66 -13.93
CA SER A 115 2.75 3.16 -12.68
C SER A 115 3.34 2.53 -11.40
N ALA A 116 4.60 2.10 -11.46
CA ALA A 116 5.31 1.41 -10.39
C ALA A 116 5.23 2.11 -9.03
N PHE A 117 5.63 3.38 -8.97
CA PHE A 117 5.57 4.12 -7.72
C PHE A 117 4.24 4.88 -7.60
N VAL A 118 3.50 4.56 -6.55
CA VAL A 118 2.18 5.15 -6.24
C VAL A 118 2.20 6.00 -4.99
N GLY A 119 3.06 5.70 -4.01
CA GLY A 119 3.18 6.50 -2.79
C GLY A 119 3.71 5.71 -1.60
N ASN A 120 4.32 6.45 -0.67
CA ASN A 120 4.68 6.01 0.67
C ASN A 120 4.51 7.20 1.63
N GLY A 121 4.46 6.93 2.93
CA GLY A 121 4.36 8.00 3.91
C GLY A 121 4.51 7.54 5.35
N THR A 122 4.42 8.52 6.24
CA THR A 122 4.45 8.33 7.69
C THR A 122 3.08 8.57 8.30
N VAL A 123 2.76 7.86 9.38
CA VAL A 123 1.59 8.09 10.23
C VAL A 123 2.04 8.12 11.68
N GLY A 124 1.63 9.12 12.45
CA GLY A 124 2.09 9.24 13.83
C GLY A 124 1.24 10.17 14.69
N ASN A 125 1.53 10.18 15.99
CA ASN A 125 0.96 11.13 16.94
C ASN A 125 2.07 11.77 17.78
N TYR A 126 2.40 13.01 17.43
CA TYR A 126 3.44 13.81 18.09
C TYR A 126 2.96 14.32 19.46
N SER A 127 1.68 14.65 19.63
CA SER A 127 1.12 15.16 20.88
C SER A 127 0.94 14.08 21.96
N GLY A 128 0.99 12.81 21.56
CA GLY A 128 0.81 11.66 22.42
C GLY A 128 -0.64 11.40 22.85
N ILE A 129 -0.85 10.22 23.44
CA ILE A 129 -2.09 9.78 24.06
C ILE A 129 -1.80 9.62 25.55
N SER A 130 -2.65 10.18 26.40
CA SER A 130 -2.51 10.00 27.85
C SER A 130 -2.79 8.56 28.24
N LEU A 131 -1.88 7.98 29.03
CA LEU A 131 -2.07 6.70 29.71
C LEU A 131 -1.70 6.90 31.18
N LYS A 132 -2.70 7.23 31.99
CA LYS A 132 -2.54 7.76 33.36
C LYS A 132 -1.63 9.00 33.38
N ASP A 133 -0.53 8.95 34.13
CA ASP A 133 0.50 9.99 34.28
C ASP A 133 1.58 9.94 33.18
N LYS A 134 1.49 8.98 32.25
CA LYS A 134 2.46 8.80 31.16
C LYS A 134 1.84 9.14 29.79
N LYS A 135 2.68 9.24 28.77
CA LYS A 135 2.27 9.47 27.38
C LYS A 135 2.68 8.31 26.49
N ILE A 136 1.82 7.98 25.55
CA ILE A 136 2.12 7.05 24.45
C ILE A 136 2.22 7.87 23.17
N ILE A 137 3.35 7.79 22.49
CA ILE A 137 3.55 8.32 21.15
C ILE A 137 3.78 7.17 20.18
N TYR A 138 3.49 7.39 18.90
CA TYR A 138 3.71 6.37 17.90
C TYR A 138 4.08 6.99 16.56
N ASN A 139 4.81 6.21 15.78
CA ASN A 139 5.10 6.48 14.39
C ASN A 139 5.06 5.17 13.60
N GLY A 140 4.61 5.24 12.36
CA GLY A 140 4.63 4.11 11.45
C GLY A 140 4.83 4.54 10.02
N PHE A 141 5.22 3.57 9.20
CA PHE A 141 5.50 3.74 7.78
C PHE A 141 4.50 2.93 6.96
N PHE A 142 4.00 3.53 5.91
CA PHE A 142 3.05 2.88 5.01
C PHE A 142 3.46 3.00 3.54
N VAL A 143 2.97 2.06 2.75
CA VAL A 143 3.08 2.04 1.29
C VAL A 143 1.70 1.87 0.68
N ASP A 144 1.42 2.64 -0.37
CA ASP A 144 0.14 2.59 -1.07
C ASP A 144 0.03 1.34 -1.96
N LYS A 145 -1.22 1.01 -2.32
CA LYS A 145 -1.49 -0.11 -3.23
C LYS A 145 -0.93 0.16 -4.62
N SER A 146 -0.10 -0.77 -5.08
CA SER A 146 0.55 -0.82 -6.40
C SER A 146 0.32 -2.20 -7.04
N PHE A 147 0.75 -2.37 -8.29
CA PHE A 147 0.77 -3.70 -8.90
C PHE A 147 1.67 -4.71 -8.16
N ILE A 148 2.62 -4.24 -7.34
CA ILE A 148 3.52 -5.08 -6.55
C ILE A 148 2.81 -5.76 -5.38
N ASN A 149 1.95 -5.01 -4.67
CA ASN A 149 1.33 -5.46 -3.43
C ASN A 149 -0.21 -5.59 -3.50
N GLN A 150 -0.84 -5.30 -4.63
CA GLN A 150 -2.30 -5.38 -4.78
C GLN A 150 -2.89 -6.74 -4.37
N ASP A 151 -2.22 -7.84 -4.72
CA ASP A 151 -2.68 -9.19 -4.38
C ASP A 151 -2.62 -9.46 -2.88
N TYR A 152 -1.64 -8.84 -2.20
CA TYR A 152 -1.50 -8.94 -0.75
C TYR A 152 -2.54 -8.06 -0.04
N LEU A 153 -2.76 -6.82 -0.53
CA LEU A 153 -3.66 -5.86 0.10
C LEU A 153 -5.14 -6.15 -0.12
N GLY A 154 -5.48 -6.88 -1.18
CA GLY A 154 -6.87 -7.10 -1.59
C GLY A 154 -7.60 -5.76 -1.79
N VAL A 155 -8.62 -5.49 -0.98
CA VAL A 155 -9.40 -4.24 -1.06
C VAL A 155 -8.74 -3.06 -0.34
N LYS A 156 -7.82 -3.27 0.61
CA LYS A 156 -7.25 -2.20 1.44
C LYS A 156 -6.40 -1.22 0.61
N PRO A 157 -6.48 0.10 0.81
CA PRO A 157 -5.82 1.09 -0.06
C PRO A 157 -4.29 1.17 0.15
N ASN A 158 -3.82 0.80 1.33
CA ASN A 158 -2.41 0.79 1.72
C ASN A 158 -2.21 -0.15 2.90
N GLU A 159 -0.94 -0.32 3.29
CA GLU A 159 -0.55 -1.03 4.51
C GLU A 159 0.47 -0.23 5.28
N VAL A 160 0.33 -0.23 6.60
CA VAL A 160 1.41 0.08 7.53
C VAL A 160 2.30 -1.14 7.63
N PHE A 161 3.54 -1.04 7.15
CA PHE A 161 4.51 -2.14 7.20
C PHE A 161 5.30 -2.18 8.51
N PHE A 162 5.38 -1.05 9.22
CA PHE A 162 5.94 -0.97 10.56
C PHE A 162 5.25 0.12 11.37
N LEU A 163 4.97 -0.16 12.64
CA LEU A 163 4.40 0.78 13.61
C LEU A 163 5.14 0.61 14.93
N VAL A 164 5.86 1.64 15.37
CA VAL A 164 6.46 1.71 16.69
C VAL A 164 5.56 2.51 17.64
N VAL A 165 5.30 1.96 18.83
CA VAL A 165 4.49 2.58 19.88
C VAL A 165 5.36 2.70 21.12
N VAL A 166 5.64 3.92 21.55
CA VAL A 166 6.65 4.19 22.58
C VAL A 166 5.98 4.88 23.77
N LEU A 167 6.29 4.36 24.95
CA LEU A 167 6.04 5.06 26.20
C LEU A 167 7.06 6.19 26.37
N THR A 168 6.58 7.40 26.60
CA THR A 168 7.41 8.58 26.82
C THR A 168 6.93 9.39 28.02
N ASP A 169 7.87 10.09 28.62
CA ASP A 169 7.69 11.10 29.66
C ASP A 169 8.13 12.50 29.19
N TYR A 170 8.39 12.63 27.89
CA TYR A 170 8.85 13.86 27.24
C TYR A 170 8.06 14.15 25.98
N ILE A 171 7.59 15.38 25.87
CA ILE A 171 7.05 16.00 24.66
C ILE A 171 7.78 17.34 24.55
N ALA A 172 8.37 17.63 23.39
CA ALA A 172 9.09 18.88 23.19
C ALA A 172 8.13 20.08 23.24
N GLU A 173 8.62 21.23 23.71
CA GLU A 173 7.82 22.46 23.81
C GLU A 173 7.37 22.98 22.45
N ASP A 174 8.18 22.76 21.40
CA ASP A 174 7.83 23.05 20.00
C ASP A 174 6.81 22.05 19.41
N GLY A 175 6.42 21.03 20.18
CA GLY A 175 5.47 20.00 19.82
C GLY A 175 5.98 18.94 18.84
N ASN A 176 7.22 19.02 18.35
CA ASN A 176 7.70 18.22 17.22
C ASN A 176 9.11 17.62 17.39
N SER A 177 10.07 18.30 18.00
CA SER A 177 11.49 17.88 17.99
C SER A 177 11.84 16.66 18.85
N HIS A 178 10.86 16.13 19.59
CA HIS A 178 10.96 14.84 20.27
C HIS A 178 10.75 13.64 19.34
N MET A 179 10.22 13.82 18.13
CA MET A 179 10.02 12.74 17.18
C MET A 179 10.44 13.14 15.76
N GLU A 180 11.20 12.26 15.11
CA GLU A 180 11.60 12.42 13.72
C GLU A 180 11.29 11.12 12.98
N ALA A 181 10.84 11.23 11.74
CA ALA A 181 10.51 10.08 10.92
C ALA A 181 10.60 10.44 9.44
N SER A 182 11.21 9.55 8.67
CA SER A 182 11.27 9.63 7.21
C SER A 182 11.00 8.27 6.60
N VAL A 183 10.49 8.26 5.37
CA VAL A 183 10.35 7.04 4.59
C VAL A 183 10.79 7.31 3.16
N SER A 184 11.79 6.56 2.70
CA SER A 184 12.40 6.76 1.41
C SER A 184 11.89 5.75 0.39
N SER A 185 11.42 6.26 -0.74
CA SER A 185 11.13 5.48 -1.94
C SER A 185 12.35 5.35 -2.86
N ARG A 186 13.50 5.95 -2.52
CA ARG A 186 14.71 5.87 -3.36
C ARG A 186 15.30 4.46 -3.46
N ASN A 187 14.79 3.54 -2.65
CA ASN A 187 15.10 2.11 -2.73
C ASN A 187 14.09 1.29 -3.55
N TYR A 188 13.11 1.93 -4.20
CA TYR A 188 12.02 1.26 -4.90
C TYR A 188 12.54 0.17 -5.86
N PRO A 189 11.96 -1.05 -5.84
CA PRO A 189 10.69 -1.42 -5.21
C PRO A 189 10.74 -1.78 -3.73
N ASP A 190 11.90 -1.66 -3.09
CA ASP A 190 12.03 -1.78 -1.64
C ASP A 190 11.78 -0.42 -0.96
N TYR A 191 11.41 -0.46 0.31
CA TYR A 191 11.13 0.72 1.12
C TYR A 191 11.93 0.68 2.41
N ILE A 192 12.49 1.83 2.78
CA ILE A 192 13.16 2.01 4.06
C ILE A 192 12.47 3.17 4.78
N GLY A 193 12.03 2.92 6.01
CA GLY A 193 11.58 3.96 6.92
C GLY A 193 12.54 4.04 8.10
N GLN A 194 12.79 5.23 8.60
CA GLN A 194 13.66 5.42 9.75
C GLN A 194 13.18 6.59 10.60
N GLY A 195 13.61 6.62 11.85
CA GLY A 195 13.22 7.70 12.75
C GLY A 195 13.73 7.54 14.16
N SER A 196 13.33 8.49 15.00
CA SER A 196 13.66 8.46 16.41
C SER A 196 12.54 9.04 17.25
N ILE A 197 12.45 8.58 18.49
CA ILE A 197 11.57 9.11 19.52
C ILE A 197 12.41 9.40 20.77
N LYS A 198 12.40 10.63 21.27
CA LYS A 198 13.08 11.03 22.51
C LYS A 198 12.16 10.81 23.72
N THR A 199 12.73 10.29 24.80
CA THR A 199 12.20 10.44 26.16
C THR A 199 13.05 11.46 26.92
N LYS A 200 12.81 11.68 28.22
CA LYS A 200 13.68 12.58 29.01
C LYS A 200 15.13 12.10 29.06
N ASN A 201 15.32 10.78 29.18
CA ASN A 201 16.61 10.18 29.46
C ASN A 201 17.09 9.17 28.39
N ASN A 202 16.32 8.97 27.32
CA ASN A 202 16.61 7.96 26.31
C ASN A 202 16.20 8.43 24.90
N LYS A 203 16.66 7.71 23.89
CA LYS A 203 16.31 7.91 22.49
C LYS A 203 16.03 6.56 21.85
N ILE A 204 14.82 6.40 21.36
CA ILE A 204 14.38 5.20 20.66
C ILE A 204 14.61 5.40 19.18
N ASP A 205 15.70 4.84 18.68
CA ASP A 205 16.09 4.90 17.28
C ASP A 205 15.58 3.67 16.55
N PHE A 206 14.99 3.87 15.37
CA PHE A 206 14.40 2.79 14.60
C PHE A 206 14.64 2.92 13.09
N ILE A 207 14.82 1.77 12.45
CA ILE A 207 14.86 1.61 10.99
C ILE A 207 14.00 0.41 10.64
N SER A 208 13.22 0.47 9.58
CA SER A 208 12.45 -0.64 9.04
C SER A 208 12.59 -0.75 7.55
N PHE A 209 12.55 -1.98 7.04
CA PHE A 209 12.75 -2.33 5.65
C PHE A 209 11.61 -3.21 5.19
N LEU A 210 10.95 -2.84 4.10
CA LEU A 210 10.01 -3.69 3.39
C LEU A 210 10.56 -3.96 2.00
N THR A 211 10.86 -5.21 1.70
CA THR A 211 11.36 -5.60 0.37
C THR A 211 10.20 -5.93 -0.57
N ALA A 212 10.45 -5.85 -1.87
CA ALA A 212 9.46 -6.14 -2.91
C ALA A 212 9.02 -7.62 -2.94
N ASP A 213 9.85 -8.53 -2.42
CA ASP A 213 9.48 -9.94 -2.15
C ASP A 213 8.82 -10.14 -0.79
N ARG A 214 8.42 -9.05 -0.13
CA ARG A 214 7.58 -9.00 1.08
C ARG A 214 8.26 -9.42 2.38
N ASN A 215 9.58 -9.59 2.39
CA ASN A 215 10.31 -9.66 3.65
C ASN A 215 10.24 -8.30 4.35
N ASN A 216 10.08 -8.32 5.67
CA ASN A 216 9.84 -7.12 6.44
C ASN A 216 10.53 -7.19 7.79
N TYR A 217 11.37 -6.21 8.07
CA TYR A 217 12.20 -6.18 9.27
C TYR A 217 12.21 -4.79 9.89
N ALA A 218 12.49 -4.74 11.19
CA ALA A 218 12.88 -3.50 11.86
C ALA A 218 14.07 -3.74 12.77
N VAL A 219 14.88 -2.70 12.94
CA VAL A 219 15.87 -2.59 14.01
C VAL A 219 15.41 -1.45 14.90
N VAL A 220 15.22 -1.72 16.18
CA VAL A 220 14.91 -0.69 17.19
C VAL A 220 15.98 -0.75 18.28
N ASN A 221 16.77 0.31 18.42
CA ASN A 221 17.94 0.37 19.30
C ASN A 221 18.81 -0.90 19.22
N PHE A 222 19.23 -1.28 18.00
CA PHE A 222 20.02 -2.48 17.70
C PHE A 222 19.35 -3.85 17.95
N ARG A 223 18.10 -3.90 18.40
CA ARG A 223 17.33 -5.15 18.44
C ARG A 223 16.64 -5.39 17.10
N LEU A 224 16.90 -6.54 16.48
CA LEU A 224 16.24 -7.00 15.26
C LEU A 224 14.84 -7.55 15.57
N PHE A 225 13.87 -7.17 14.74
CA PHE A 225 12.49 -7.67 14.74
C PHE A 225 12.14 -8.20 13.35
N ASP A 226 11.70 -9.44 13.28
CA ASP A 226 11.05 -9.99 12.09
C ASP A 226 9.58 -9.54 12.08
N LEU A 227 9.24 -8.62 11.18
CA LEU A 227 7.92 -8.02 11.12
C LEU A 227 6.88 -8.93 10.43
N ASN A 228 7.29 -10.08 9.91
CA ASN A 228 6.35 -11.15 9.52
C ASN A 228 5.69 -11.81 10.74
N LEU A 229 6.33 -11.72 11.91
CA LEU A 229 5.80 -12.16 13.19
C LEU A 229 4.94 -11.11 13.88
N GLY A 230 4.99 -9.86 13.42
CA GLY A 230 4.13 -8.78 13.89
C GLY A 230 4.68 -7.41 13.53
N ARG A 231 3.84 -6.53 12.98
CA ARG A 231 4.26 -5.23 12.43
C ARG A 231 4.20 -4.09 13.44
N VAL A 232 3.67 -4.36 14.63
CA VAL A 232 3.51 -3.37 15.69
C VAL A 232 4.48 -3.71 16.81
N VAL A 233 5.41 -2.82 17.10
CA VAL A 233 6.43 -2.98 18.14
C VAL A 233 6.18 -1.93 19.22
N LEU A 234 5.88 -2.41 20.42
CA LEU A 234 5.70 -1.58 21.61
C LEU A 234 7.05 -1.52 22.33
N ILE A 235 7.48 -0.32 22.70
CA ILE A 235 8.73 -0.07 23.42
C ILE A 235 8.42 0.65 24.73
N ALA A 236 8.87 0.06 25.83
CA ALA A 236 8.82 0.65 27.16
C ALA A 236 10.25 0.83 27.67
N PRO A 237 10.80 2.06 27.60
CA PRO A 237 12.04 2.40 28.28
C PRO A 237 11.90 2.14 29.78
N GLN A 238 13.00 1.83 30.47
CA GLN A 238 13.04 1.58 31.91
C GLN A 238 13.91 2.64 32.60
N LYS A 239 13.65 2.87 33.89
CA LYS A 239 14.42 3.79 34.75
C LYS A 239 15.91 3.46 34.84
N ASP A 240 16.27 2.20 34.63
CA ASP A 240 17.67 1.72 34.60
C ASP A 240 18.35 1.92 33.24
N GLY A 241 17.65 2.53 32.27
CA GLY A 241 18.13 2.74 30.89
C GLY A 241 17.90 1.56 29.95
N SER A 242 17.50 0.38 30.46
CA SER A 242 17.17 -0.77 29.62
C SER A 242 15.85 -0.57 28.88
N LEU A 243 15.59 -1.37 27.85
CA LEU A 243 14.36 -1.33 27.07
C LEU A 243 13.60 -2.65 27.25
N ARG A 244 12.27 -2.58 27.34
CA ARG A 244 11.36 -3.72 27.16
C ARG A 244 10.62 -3.55 25.85
N SER A 245 10.35 -4.66 25.18
CA SER A 245 9.65 -4.67 23.90
C SER A 245 8.57 -5.74 23.86
N MET A 246 7.45 -5.44 23.22
CA MET A 246 6.39 -6.39 22.89
C MET A 246 6.06 -6.25 21.40
N GLN A 247 5.93 -7.38 20.70
CA GLN A 247 5.63 -7.40 19.26
C GLN A 247 4.25 -8.00 19.04
N LEU A 248 3.42 -7.30 18.27
CA LEU A 248 2.03 -7.68 18.02
C LEU A 248 1.77 -7.86 16.52
N LYS A 249 0.90 -8.84 16.22
CA LYS A 249 0.55 -9.24 14.86
C LYS A 249 -0.89 -8.86 14.52
N PRO A 250 -1.18 -7.59 14.19
CA PRO A 250 -2.47 -7.25 13.61
C PRO A 250 -2.58 -7.85 12.20
N GLY A 251 -3.81 -7.86 11.67
CA GLY A 251 -4.01 -7.99 10.23
C GLY A 251 -3.42 -6.81 9.45
N ILE A 252 -3.72 -6.74 8.15
CA ILE A 252 -3.32 -5.59 7.32
C ILE A 252 -3.97 -4.33 7.89
N LEU A 253 -3.14 -3.42 8.39
CA LEU A 253 -3.55 -2.16 9.01
C LEU A 253 -3.38 -1.00 8.01
N PRO A 254 -4.46 -0.38 7.51
CA PRO A 254 -4.36 0.84 6.71
C PRO A 254 -3.93 2.03 7.54
N SER A 255 -3.23 2.97 6.94
CA SER A 255 -2.70 4.16 7.63
C SER A 255 -3.80 4.99 8.31
N LYS A 256 -4.99 5.08 7.70
CA LYS A 256 -6.15 5.80 8.26
C LYS A 256 -6.75 5.12 9.50
N GLU A 257 -6.53 3.83 9.70
CA GLU A 257 -7.08 3.05 10.82
C GLU A 257 -6.14 3.04 12.05
N VAL A 258 -4.88 3.50 11.92
CA VAL A 258 -3.86 3.44 12.98
C VAL A 258 -4.32 4.12 14.27
N LYS A 259 -4.91 5.32 14.20
CA LYS A 259 -5.34 6.05 15.39
C LYS A 259 -6.39 5.30 16.19
N LEU A 260 -7.34 4.65 15.51
CA LEU A 260 -8.37 3.83 16.15
C LEU A 260 -7.75 2.56 16.73
N TYR A 261 -6.91 1.88 15.94
CA TYR A 261 -6.18 0.69 16.39
C TYR A 261 -5.37 0.95 17.67
N ILE A 262 -4.63 2.07 17.77
CA ILE A 262 -3.88 2.42 18.98
C ILE A 262 -4.81 2.68 20.17
N LYS A 263 -5.95 3.35 19.97
CA LYS A 263 -6.92 3.55 21.05
C LYS A 263 -7.43 2.23 21.58
N ASP A 264 -7.82 1.32 20.71
CA ASP A 264 -8.32 -0.01 21.09
C ASP A 264 -7.21 -0.81 21.78
N LEU A 265 -5.98 -0.76 21.26
CA LEU A 265 -4.82 -1.41 21.84
C LEU A 265 -4.56 -0.96 23.28
N LEU A 266 -4.73 0.34 23.56
CA LEU A 266 -4.57 0.91 24.90
C LEU A 266 -5.75 0.63 25.84
N THR A 267 -6.74 -0.16 25.43
CA THR A 267 -7.75 -0.74 26.32
C THR A 267 -7.43 -2.17 26.76
N GLN A 268 -6.47 -2.82 26.10
CA GLN A 268 -6.13 -4.22 26.35
C GLN A 268 -5.31 -4.35 27.63
N LYS A 269 -5.74 -5.23 28.54
CA LYS A 269 -5.13 -5.41 29.87
C LYS A 269 -3.63 -5.71 29.79
N GLU A 270 -3.21 -6.55 28.86
CA GLU A 270 -1.82 -6.96 28.67
C GLU A 270 -0.94 -5.79 28.21
N VAL A 271 -1.42 -4.97 27.28
CA VAL A 271 -0.74 -3.77 26.79
C VAL A 271 -0.64 -2.70 27.88
N ILE A 272 -1.74 -2.46 28.59
CA ILE A 272 -1.75 -1.52 29.72
C ILE A 272 -0.75 -1.97 30.78
N SER A 273 -0.74 -3.27 31.11
CA SER A 273 0.21 -3.82 32.09
C SER A 273 1.64 -3.64 31.62
N PHE A 274 1.94 -3.97 30.35
CA PHE A 274 3.25 -3.77 29.74
C PHE A 274 3.75 -2.33 29.86
N PHE A 275 2.90 -1.33 29.59
CA PHE A 275 3.29 0.08 29.65
C PHE A 275 3.28 0.71 31.04
N LEU A 276 2.50 0.15 31.98
CA LEU A 276 2.37 0.67 33.34
C LEU A 276 3.20 -0.10 34.38
N GLU A 277 4.10 -0.97 33.93
CA GLU A 277 5.10 -1.59 34.81
C GLU A 277 5.86 -0.53 35.60
N LYS A 278 6.09 -0.80 36.89
CA LYS A 278 6.65 0.17 37.86
C LYS A 278 8.04 0.70 37.44
N ALA A 279 8.77 -0.10 36.68
CA ALA A 279 10.11 0.20 36.20
C ALA A 279 10.14 1.09 34.94
N ASN A 280 9.02 1.33 34.24
CA ASN A 280 8.99 2.00 32.94
C ASN A 280 9.16 3.55 32.96
N ILE A 281 9.68 4.06 31.83
CA ILE A 281 10.27 5.37 31.37
C ILE A 281 11.76 5.56 31.69
#